data_AF-A0A8T1F007-F1
#
_entry.id   AF-A0A8T1F007-F1
#
_cell.length_a   1.000
_cell.length_b   1.000
_cell.length_c   1.000
_cell.angle_alpha   90.00
_cell.angle_beta   90.00
_cell.angle_gamma   90.00
#
_symmetry.space_group_name_H-M   'P 1'
#
loop_
_entity.id
_entity.type
_entity.pdbx_description
1 polymer ?
#
loop_
_entity_poly.entity_id
_entity_poly.type
_entity_poly.pdbx_seq_one_letter_code
_entity_poly.pdbx_strand_id
1 'polypeptide(L)'
;MFEYKGAQTSRTTKGQDAKSKITFGYNLVTFMKDVRLEEEYLCTGDMIEYMKMEQGAWLEMYLADKSSPERGLSALMRLVG
;
A
#
# COMPACT_ATOMS: atom_id res chain seq x y z
N MET A 1 -28.49 11.43 31.81
CA MET A 1 -27.75 11.92 30.63
C MET A 1 -26.29 11.60 30.88
N PHE A 2 -25.74 10.56 30.25
CA PHE A 2 -24.36 10.14 30.47
C PHE A 2 -23.48 10.79 29.40
N GLU A 3 -22.68 11.78 29.81
CA GLU A 3 -21.68 12.41 28.96
C GLU A 3 -20.49 11.48 28.79
N TYR A 4 -20.24 11.07 27.55
CA TYR A 4 -19.09 10.25 27.19
C TYR A 4 -17.86 11.15 27.07
N LYS A 5 -16.98 11.11 28.08
CA LYS A 5 -15.70 11.84 28.08
C LYS A 5 -14.70 11.09 27.20
N GLY A 6 -14.70 11.40 25.90
CA GLY A 6 -13.74 10.86 24.94
C GLY A 6 -12.31 11.16 25.38
N ALA A 7 -11.51 10.12 25.57
CA ALA A 7 -10.10 10.26 25.89
C ALA A 7 -9.40 11.06 24.79
N GLN A 8 -8.80 12.20 25.17
CA GLN A 8 -7.79 12.85 24.34
C GLN A 8 -6.56 11.94 24.27
N THR A 9 -6.57 11.00 23.33
CA THR A 9 -5.34 10.41 22.83
C THR A 9 -4.87 11.26 21.67
N SER A 10 -4.14 12.33 22.00
CA SER A 10 -3.24 12.96 21.04
C SER A 10 -2.11 11.97 20.74
N ARG A 11 -2.42 10.92 19.97
CA ARG A 11 -1.40 10.03 19.41
C ARG A 11 -0.90 10.69 18.13
N THR A 12 0.03 11.61 18.34
CA THR A 12 1.02 12.13 17.39
C THR A 12 0.94 11.54 15.98
N THR A 13 0.35 12.30 15.07
CA THR A 13 0.55 12.21 13.60
C THR A 13 1.94 12.73 13.19
N LYS A 14 2.95 12.61 14.06
CA LYS A 14 4.36 12.92 13.74
C LYS A 14 5.04 11.63 13.31
N GLY A 15 4.84 11.23 12.06
CA GLY A 15 5.50 10.06 11.48
C GLY A 15 4.86 9.51 10.21
N GLN A 16 3.66 9.97 9.83
CA GLN A 16 2.99 9.56 8.60
C GLN A 16 3.19 10.55 7.44
N ASP A 17 3.96 11.61 7.66
CA ASP A 17 4.14 12.68 6.69
C ASP A 17 5.34 12.38 5.79
N ALA A 18 5.08 12.33 4.48
CA ALA A 18 6.03 12.42 3.36
C ALA A 18 6.83 11.19 2.86
N LYS A 19 7.14 10.13 3.62
CA LYS A 19 8.09 9.10 3.13
C LYS A 19 7.56 8.02 2.19
N SER A 20 6.25 7.84 2.07
CA SER A 20 5.66 6.78 1.22
C SER A 20 4.44 7.27 0.44
N LYS A 21 4.53 8.46 -0.18
CA LYS A 21 3.59 8.81 -1.24
C LYS A 21 3.86 7.87 -2.41
N ILE A 22 2.96 6.93 -2.64
CA ILE A 22 2.96 6.10 -3.84
C ILE A 22 2.69 7.03 -5.03
N THR A 23 3.74 7.34 -5.78
CA THR A 23 3.67 8.21 -6.96
C THR A 23 3.10 7.49 -8.18
N PHE A 24 3.04 6.16 -8.14
CA PHE A 24 2.60 5.30 -9.25
C PHE A 24 1.19 4.71 -9.04
N GLY A 25 0.44 5.16 -8.04
CA GLY A 25 -0.87 4.58 -7.70
C GLY A 25 -1.86 4.68 -8.86
N TYR A 26 -1.75 5.76 -9.65
CA TYR A 26 -2.49 5.91 -10.89
C TYR A 26 -2.14 4.84 -11.93
N ASN A 27 -0.86 4.53 -12.10
CA ASN A 27 -0.37 3.52 -13.04
C ASN A 27 -0.82 2.12 -12.63
N LEU A 28 -0.73 1.81 -11.32
CA LEU A 28 -1.26 0.56 -10.77
C LEU A 28 -2.76 0.42 -11.06
N VAL A 29 -3.57 1.44 -10.74
CA VAL A 29 -5.01 1.41 -11.00
C VAL A 29 -5.32 1.27 -12.49
N THR A 30 -4.49 1.84 -13.36
CA THR A 30 -4.63 1.71 -14.82
C THR A 30 -4.36 0.27 -15.25
N PHE A 31 -3.26 -0.34 -14.80
CA PHE A 31 -2.97 -1.76 -15.01
C PHE A 31 -4.11 -2.66 -14.48
N MET A 32 -4.61 -2.41 -13.28
CA MET A 32 -5.72 -3.19 -12.70
C MET A 32 -7.00 -3.11 -13.55
N LYS A 33 -7.25 -1.98 -14.21
CA LYS A 33 -8.40 -1.82 -15.11
C LYS A 33 -8.18 -2.50 -16.44
N ASP A 34 -6.95 -2.47 -16.96
CA ASP A 34 -6.56 -3.07 -18.23
C ASP A 34 -6.70 -4.60 -18.17
N VAL A 35 -6.12 -5.24 -17.15
CA VAL A 35 -6.22 -6.70 -16.92
C VAL A 35 -7.68 -7.15 -16.75
N ARG A 36 -8.50 -6.36 -16.04
CA ARG A 36 -9.94 -6.66 -15.89
C ARG A 36 -10.72 -6.48 -17.19
N LEU A 37 -10.27 -5.61 -18.08
CA LEU A 37 -10.88 -5.39 -19.40
C LEU A 37 -10.54 -6.53 -20.36
N GLU A 38 -9.38 -7.16 -20.20
CA GLU A 38 -8.96 -8.36 -20.93
C GLU A 38 -9.60 -9.66 -20.40
N GLU A 39 -10.63 -9.57 -19.53
CA GLU A 39 -11.31 -10.70 -18.88
C GLU A 39 -10.39 -11.62 -18.06
N GLU A 40 -9.19 -11.15 -17.69
CA GLU A 40 -8.24 -11.92 -16.90
C GLU A 40 -8.47 -11.69 -15.39
N TYR A 41 -8.32 -12.76 -14.60
CA TYR A 41 -8.43 -12.69 -13.16
C TYR A 41 -7.21 -11.99 -12.57
N LEU A 42 -7.37 -10.73 -12.23
CA LEU A 42 -6.35 -9.96 -11.53
C LEU A 42 -6.18 -10.44 -10.08
N CYS A 43 -5.05 -11.08 -9.79
CA CYS A 43 -4.66 -11.49 -8.46
C CYS A 43 -3.67 -10.50 -7.81
N THR A 44 -3.53 -10.60 -6.49
CA THR A 44 -2.55 -9.83 -5.71
C THR A 44 -1.11 -10.06 -6.19
N GLY A 45 -0.83 -11.25 -6.72
CA GLY A 45 0.47 -11.61 -7.31
C GLY A 45 0.80 -10.74 -8.52
N ASP A 46 -0.15 -10.58 -9.45
CA ASP A 46 0.03 -9.81 -10.68
C ASP A 46 0.28 -8.33 -10.37
N MET A 47 -0.43 -7.79 -9.38
CA MET A 47 -0.21 -6.42 -8.92
C MET A 47 1.19 -6.21 -8.31
N ILE A 48 1.68 -7.19 -7.53
CA ILE A 48 3.04 -7.14 -6.96
C ILE A 48 4.10 -7.32 -8.05
N GLU A 49 3.85 -8.18 -9.03
CA GLU A 49 4.75 -8.36 -10.18
C GLU A 49 4.85 -7.10 -11.02
N TYR A 50 3.72 -6.45 -11.33
CA TYR A 50 3.69 -5.15 -11.97
C TYR A 50 4.49 -4.11 -11.19
N MET A 51 4.32 -4.05 -9.86
CA MET A 51 5.11 -3.15 -9.00
C MET A 51 6.61 -3.44 -9.05
N LYS A 52 7.02 -4.71 -9.13
CA LYS A 52 8.44 -5.08 -9.27
C LYS A 52 9.01 -4.61 -10.61
N MET A 53 8.25 -4.77 -11.69
CA MET A 53 8.69 -4.37 -13.04
C MET A 53 8.77 -2.85 -13.21
N GLU A 54 7.71 -2.15 -12.80
CA GLU A 54 7.60 -0.71 -13.05
C GLU A 54 8.32 0.13 -11.98
N GLN A 55 8.36 -0.35 -10.72
CA GLN A 55 8.76 0.45 -9.55
C GLN A 55 9.58 -0.36 -8.53
N GLY A 56 10.44 -1.28 -9.00
CA GLY A 56 11.24 -2.16 -8.16
C GLY A 56 12.07 -1.41 -7.09
N ALA A 57 12.71 -0.29 -7.44
CA ALA A 57 13.48 0.51 -6.49
C ALA A 57 12.62 1.12 -5.36
N TRP A 58 11.39 1.53 -5.67
CA TRP A 58 10.44 1.97 -4.65
C TRP A 58 10.01 0.81 -3.77
N LEU A 59 9.74 -0.36 -4.36
CA LEU A 59 9.33 -1.56 -3.64
C LEU A 59 10.41 -2.04 -2.67
N GLU A 60 11.66 -2.06 -3.11
CA GLU A 60 12.83 -2.39 -2.28
C GLU A 60 12.98 -1.41 -1.11
N MET A 61 12.89 -0.11 -1.37
CA MET A 61 12.95 0.92 -0.31
C MET A 61 11.78 0.78 0.67
N TYR A 62 10.57 0.53 0.16
CA TYR A 62 9.37 0.36 0.95
C TYR A 62 9.44 -0.87 1.85
N LEU A 63 10.00 -1.97 1.35
CA LEU A 63 10.19 -3.21 2.10
C LEU A 63 11.36 -3.12 3.10
N ALA A 64 12.46 -2.44 2.74
CA ALA A 64 13.61 -2.22 3.62
C ALA A 64 13.25 -1.39 4.87
N ASP A 65 12.25 -0.51 4.76
CA ASP A 65 11.70 0.25 5.89
C ASP A 65 10.87 -0.62 6.87
N LYS A 66 10.46 -1.84 6.47
CA LYS A 66 9.64 -2.71 7.31
C LYS A 66 10.51 -3.58 8.19
N SER A 67 10.08 -3.74 9.44
CA SER A 67 10.83 -4.53 10.43
C SER A 67 10.96 -6.01 10.09
N SER A 68 10.12 -6.55 9.19
CA SER A 68 10.30 -7.90 8.65
C SER A 68 9.71 -8.02 7.23
N PRO A 69 10.19 -8.98 6.42
CA PRO A 69 9.64 -9.29 5.11
C PRO A 69 8.15 -9.67 5.16
N GLU A 70 7.70 -10.44 6.16
CA GLU A 70 6.28 -10.82 6.24
C GLU A 70 5.39 -9.61 6.54
N ARG A 71 5.87 -8.68 7.38
CA ARG A 71 5.15 -7.43 7.66
C ARG A 71 5.12 -6.52 6.44
N GLY A 72 6.19 -6.52 5.63
CA GLY A 72 6.22 -5.79 4.36
C GLY A 72 5.25 -6.37 3.35
N LEU A 73 5.23 -7.69 3.19
CA LEU A 73 4.29 -8.37 2.31
C LEU A 73 2.83 -8.17 2.76
N SER A 74 2.55 -8.30 4.05
CA SER A 74 1.20 -8.05 4.60
C SER A 74 0.76 -6.59 4.38
N ALA A 75 1.67 -5.63 4.53
CA ALA A 75 1.39 -4.23 4.24
C ALA A 75 1.14 -3.97 2.75
N LEU A 76 1.88 -4.65 1.85
CA LEU A 76 1.64 -4.61 0.41
C LEU A 76 0.27 -5.19 0.04
N MET A 77 -0.11 -6.35 0.61
CA MET A 77 -1.41 -6.97 0.34
C MET A 77 -2.57 -6.03 0.69
N ARG A 78 -2.47 -5.29 1.80
CA ARG A 78 -3.47 -4.29 2.23
C ARG A 78 -3.48 -3.01 1.39
N LEU A 79 -2.45 -2.81 0.59
CA LEU A 79 -2.30 -1.64 -0.26
C LEU A 79 -2.92 -1.87 -1.64
N VAL A 80 -2.93 -3.13 -2.09
CA VAL A 80 -3.43 -3.54 -3.40
C VAL A 80 -4.82 -4.20 -3.36
N GLY A 81 -5.24 -4.72 -2.20
CA GLY A 81 -6.57 -5.32 -1.97
C GLY A 81 -7.45 -4.45 -1.08
#